data_AF-A0A9N9KJF9-F1
#
_entry.id   AF-A0A9N9KJF9-F1
#
_cell.length_a   1.000
_cell.length_b   1.000
_cell.length_c   1.000
_cell.angle_alpha   90.00
_cell.angle_beta   90.00
_cell.angle_gamma   90.00
#
_symmetry.space_group_name_H-M   'P 1'
#
loop_
_entity.id
_entity.type
_entity.pdbx_description
1 polymer ?
#
loop_
_entity_poly.entity_id
_entity_poly.type
_entity_poly.pdbx_seq_one_letter_code
_entity_poly.pdbx_strand_id
1 'polypeptide(L)'
;GECTTISVTFVQQIIMFKNISLPSVEEVQEEWKRPNVINFLKKNQVELDLDDVHIQILRDNHVSGPAFLELTLEELLASPYELPGGPAKVIAKLINTIKGEGQ
;
A
#
# COMPACT_ATOMS: atom_id res chain seq x y z
N GLY A 1 -33.78 13.30 9.15
CA GLY A 1 -33.06 12.72 10.29
C GLY A 1 -31.83 12.06 9.74
N GLU A 2 -30.79 12.84 9.53
CA GLU A 2 -29.55 12.37 8.93
C GLU A 2 -28.53 12.20 10.04
N CYS A 3 -28.13 10.95 10.33
CA CYS A 3 -26.85 10.75 10.99
C CYS A 3 -26.35 9.31 10.86
N THR A 4 -25.18 9.21 10.22
CA THR A 4 -24.06 8.33 10.58
C THR A 4 -24.24 6.83 10.49
N THR A 5 -24.48 6.35 9.27
CA THR A 5 -23.90 5.09 8.80
C THR A 5 -22.99 5.35 7.60
N ILE A 6 -22.15 6.39 7.66
CA ILE A 6 -20.87 6.29 6.96
C ILE A 6 -20.12 5.24 7.77
N SER A 7 -20.08 4.02 7.23
CA SER A 7 -19.66 2.80 7.94
C SER A 7 -18.40 3.06 8.78
N VAL A 8 -18.42 2.63 10.04
CA VAL A 8 -17.30 2.83 10.99
C VAL A 8 -15.97 2.28 10.41
N THR A 9 -16.06 1.28 9.54
CA THR A 9 -14.99 0.73 8.70
C THR A 9 -14.29 1.77 7.81
N PHE A 10 -15.06 2.67 7.17
CA PHE A 10 -14.56 3.74 6.30
C PHE A 10 -13.70 4.75 7.08
N VAL A 11 -14.14 5.13 8.28
CA VAL A 11 -13.39 6.06 9.14
C VAL A 11 -12.14 5.38 9.71
N GLN A 12 -12.23 4.10 10.10
CA GLN A 12 -11.07 3.34 10.60
C GLN A 12 -9.96 3.18 9.54
N GLN A 13 -10.34 3.04 8.27
CA GLN A 13 -9.41 2.95 7.14
C GLN A 13 -8.57 4.22 6.99
N ILE A 14 -9.21 5.40 7.06
CA ILE A 14 -8.56 6.72 6.98
C ILE A 14 -7.67 6.98 8.21
N ILE A 15 -8.05 6.48 9.39
CA ILE A 15 -7.24 6.67 10.61
C ILE A 15 -5.91 5.89 10.54
N MET A 16 -5.86 4.73 9.86
CA MET A 16 -4.67 3.87 9.83
C MET A 16 -3.44 4.52 9.14
N PHE A 17 -3.64 5.46 8.21
CA PHE A 17 -2.53 6.09 7.48
C PHE A 17 -2.40 7.60 7.77
N LYS A 18 -2.92 8.09 8.90
CA LYS A 18 -2.94 9.53 9.23
C LYS A 18 -1.57 10.23 9.18
N ASN A 19 -0.49 9.49 9.38
CA ASN A 19 0.87 10.04 9.41
C ASN A 19 1.62 9.83 8.07
N ILE A 20 1.00 9.18 7.09
CA ILE A 20 1.60 8.92 5.79
C ILE A 20 1.13 10.00 4.82
N SER A 21 2.09 10.74 4.24
CA SER A 21 1.82 11.60 3.08
C SER A 21 1.62 10.72 1.86
N LEU A 22 0.37 10.41 1.52
CA LEU A 22 0.04 9.57 0.37
C LEU A 22 0.35 10.31 -0.95
N PRO A 23 0.96 9.64 -1.93
CA PRO A 23 1.13 10.17 -3.28
C PRO A 23 -0.20 10.18 -4.04
N SER A 24 -0.25 10.91 -5.15
CA SER A 24 -1.38 10.77 -6.08
C SER A 24 -1.22 9.50 -6.94
N VAL A 25 -2.33 8.99 -7.49
CA VAL A 25 -2.28 7.87 -8.45
C VAL A 25 -1.41 8.21 -9.65
N GLU A 26 -1.54 9.43 -10.19
CA GLU A 26 -0.77 9.91 -11.34
C GLU A 26 0.74 9.95 -11.03
N GLU A 27 1.14 10.39 -9.84
CA GLU A 27 2.54 10.39 -9.41
C GLU A 27 3.11 8.96 -9.39
N VAL A 28 2.37 8.02 -8.80
CA VAL A 28 2.80 6.62 -8.73
C VAL A 28 2.81 5.98 -10.12
N GLN A 29 1.84 6.28 -10.97
CA GLN A 29 1.73 5.70 -12.30
C GLN A 29 2.83 6.23 -13.25
N GLU A 30 3.03 7.53 -13.30
CA GLU A 30 3.85 8.15 -14.34
C GLU A 30 5.30 8.38 -13.89
N GLU A 31 5.50 8.76 -12.62
CA GLU A 31 6.81 9.21 -12.12
C GLU A 31 7.59 8.12 -11.41
N TRP A 32 6.92 7.26 -10.63
CA TRP A 32 7.61 6.29 -9.78
C TRP A 32 8.31 5.18 -10.57
N LYS A 33 9.63 5.13 -10.40
CA LYS A 33 10.45 3.96 -10.75
C LYS A 33 10.64 3.08 -9.52
N ARG A 34 11.29 1.93 -9.69
CA ARG A 34 11.54 0.95 -8.61
C ARG A 34 12.10 1.61 -7.33
N PRO A 35 13.09 2.52 -7.40
CA PRO A 35 13.60 3.17 -6.19
C PRO A 35 12.57 4.02 -5.46
N ASN A 36 11.61 4.64 -6.17
CA ASN A 36 10.56 5.45 -5.55
C ASN A 36 9.63 4.59 -4.68
N VAL A 37 9.19 3.42 -5.18
CA VAL A 37 8.39 2.45 -4.41
C VAL A 37 9.12 2.06 -3.13
N ILE A 38 10.39 1.67 -3.25
CA ILE A 38 11.19 1.21 -2.11
C ILE A 38 11.42 2.34 -1.10
N ASN A 39 11.77 3.54 -1.57
CA ASN A 39 12.01 4.69 -0.70
C ASN A 39 10.73 5.11 0.02
N PHE A 40 9.58 5.07 -0.64
CA PHE A 40 8.29 5.37 -0.03
C PHE A 40 7.96 4.37 1.09
N LEU A 41 8.09 3.07 0.82
CA LEU A 41 7.81 2.04 1.83
C LEU A 41 8.77 2.15 3.02
N LYS A 42 10.06 2.38 2.78
CA LYS A 42 11.06 2.58 3.85
C LYS A 42 10.78 3.81 4.69
N LYS A 43 10.44 4.94 4.04
CA LYS A 43 10.11 6.19 4.74
C LYS A 43 8.93 6.01 5.70
N ASN A 44 7.99 5.14 5.36
CA ASN A 44 6.77 4.90 6.12
C ASN A 44 6.75 3.54 6.84
N GLN A 45 7.88 2.82 6.93
CA GLN A 45 7.90 1.41 7.33
C GLN A 45 7.35 1.17 8.74
N VAL A 46 7.57 2.12 9.67
CA VAL A 46 7.07 2.04 11.04
C VAL A 46 5.54 2.14 11.07
N GLU A 47 4.97 3.08 10.32
CA GLU A 47 3.52 3.28 10.23
C GLU A 47 2.83 2.14 9.45
N LEU A 48 3.55 1.50 8.53
CA LEU A 48 3.09 0.35 7.75
C LEU A 48 3.36 -0.99 8.46
N ASP A 49 4.00 -1.00 9.63
CA ASP A 49 4.42 -2.22 10.34
C ASP A 49 5.17 -3.21 9.42
N LEU A 50 6.15 -2.68 8.67
CA LEU A 50 6.95 -3.43 7.70
C LEU A 50 8.41 -3.53 8.16
N ASP A 51 8.90 -4.76 8.26
CA ASP A 51 10.33 -5.04 8.31
C ASP A 51 11.03 -4.86 6.96
N ASP A 52 12.36 -4.66 7.01
CA ASP A 52 13.22 -4.54 5.83
C ASP A 52 13.06 -5.73 4.86
N VAL A 53 12.84 -6.95 5.38
CA VAL A 53 12.67 -8.16 4.57
C VAL A 53 11.42 -8.10 3.68
N HIS A 54 10.34 -7.48 4.14
CA HIS A 54 9.11 -7.34 3.33
C HIS A 54 9.34 -6.38 2.17
N ILE A 55 10.04 -5.26 2.42
CA ILE A 55 10.37 -4.29 1.38
C ILE A 55 11.41 -4.88 0.40
N GLN A 56 12.32 -5.70 0.91
CA GLN A 56 13.33 -6.41 0.12
C GLN A 56 12.70 -7.29 -0.96
N ILE A 57 11.62 -8.01 -0.63
CA ILE A 57 10.88 -8.88 -1.56
C ILE A 57 10.35 -8.09 -2.77
N LEU A 58 9.77 -6.91 -2.55
CA LEU A 58 9.29 -6.04 -3.64
C LEU A 58 10.46 -5.50 -4.50
N ARG A 59 11.61 -5.23 -3.87
CA ARG A 59 12.82 -4.80 -4.58
C ARG A 59 13.35 -5.88 -5.50
N ASP A 60 13.44 -7.11 -4.99
CA ASP A 60 13.99 -8.26 -5.71
C ASP A 60 13.06 -8.70 -6.84
N ASN A 61 11.74 -8.53 -6.67
CA ASN A 61 10.74 -8.69 -7.71
C ASN A 61 10.59 -7.46 -8.64
N HIS A 62 11.46 -6.46 -8.51
CA HIS A 62 11.59 -5.37 -9.48
C HIS A 62 10.32 -4.51 -9.68
N VAL A 63 9.52 -4.36 -8.63
CA VAL A 63 8.23 -3.65 -8.66
C VAL A 63 8.43 -2.14 -8.93
N SER A 64 7.87 -1.65 -10.05
CA SER A 64 7.79 -0.22 -10.41
C SER A 64 6.49 0.41 -9.90
N GLY A 65 6.30 1.72 -10.07
CA GLY A 65 5.07 2.41 -9.68
C GLY A 65 3.79 1.82 -10.29
N PRO A 66 3.68 1.68 -11.63
CA PRO A 66 2.53 1.03 -12.25
C PRO A 66 2.28 -0.39 -11.72
N ALA A 67 3.32 -1.22 -11.66
CA ALA A 67 3.20 -2.59 -11.16
C ALA A 67 2.76 -2.60 -9.68
N PHE A 68 3.24 -1.65 -8.87
CA PHE A 68 2.84 -1.51 -7.47
C PHE A 68 1.35 -1.22 -7.32
N LEU A 69 0.79 -0.36 -8.18
CA LEU A 69 -0.65 -0.09 -8.17
C LEU A 69 -1.47 -1.32 -8.57
N GLU A 70 -0.96 -2.18 -9.43
CA GLU A 70 -1.67 -3.38 -9.89
C GLU A 70 -1.67 -4.52 -8.86
N LEU A 71 -0.75 -4.51 -7.89
CA LEU A 71 -0.63 -5.58 -6.90
C LEU A 71 -1.91 -5.76 -6.08
N THR A 72 -2.39 -6.99 -6.09
CA THR A 72 -3.52 -7.45 -5.28
C THR A 72 -3.05 -8.17 -4.02
N LEU A 73 -3.96 -8.31 -3.03
CA LEU A 73 -3.68 -9.14 -1.86
C LEU A 73 -3.36 -10.59 -2.25
N GLU A 74 -4.03 -11.14 -3.26
CA GLU A 74 -3.79 -12.51 -3.73
C GLU A 74 -2.37 -12.68 -4.27
N GLU A 75 -1.91 -11.76 -5.12
CA GLU A 75 -0.55 -11.79 -5.65
C GLU A 75 0.50 -11.62 -4.54
N LEU A 76 0.27 -10.70 -3.60
CA LEU A 76 1.19 -10.48 -2.48
C LEU A 76 1.36 -11.74 -1.61
N LEU A 77 0.32 -12.58 -1.50
CA LEU A 77 0.35 -13.84 -0.75
C LEU A 77 0.94 -15.02 -1.54
N ALA A 78 1.00 -14.91 -2.86
CA ALA A 78 1.44 -15.99 -3.75
C ALA A 78 2.87 -15.76 -4.27
N SER A 79 3.42 -16.78 -4.93
CA SER A 79 4.67 -16.64 -5.69
C SER A 79 4.50 -15.56 -6.76
N PRO A 80 5.45 -14.62 -6.93
CA PRO A 80 6.81 -14.64 -6.39
C PRO A 80 7.03 -13.82 -5.10
N TYR A 81 5.98 -13.28 -4.47
CA TYR A 81 6.11 -12.38 -3.33
C TYR A 81 6.07 -13.11 -1.99
N GLU A 82 5.15 -14.06 -1.83
CA GLU A 82 5.01 -14.92 -0.64
C GLU A 82 5.08 -14.14 0.69
N LEU A 83 4.52 -12.92 0.72
CA LEU A 83 4.56 -12.08 1.90
C LEU A 83 3.71 -12.68 3.03
N PRO A 84 4.14 -12.54 4.29
CA PRO A 84 3.29 -12.90 5.42
C PRO A 84 1.97 -12.12 5.38
N GLY A 85 0.89 -12.76 5.83
CA GLY A 85 -0.46 -12.22 5.63
C GLY A 85 -0.75 -10.87 6.29
N GLY A 86 0.00 -10.48 7.33
CA GLY A 86 -0.08 -9.13 7.91
C GLY A 86 0.44 -8.07 6.93
N PRO A 87 1.75 -8.06 6.64
CA PRO A 87 2.38 -7.18 5.64
C PRO A 87 1.64 -7.13 4.29
N ALA A 88 1.24 -8.29 3.75
CA ALA A 88 0.49 -8.37 2.49
C ALA A 88 -0.82 -7.55 2.55
N LYS A 89 -1.59 -7.69 3.63
CA LYS A 89 -2.85 -6.93 3.83
C LYS A 89 -2.60 -5.44 3.98
N VAL A 90 -1.54 -5.03 4.67
CA VAL A 90 -1.20 -3.61 4.84
C VAL A 90 -0.84 -2.98 3.50
N ILE A 91 -0.01 -3.65 2.69
CA ILE A 91 0.39 -3.15 1.37
C ILE A 91 -0.81 -3.08 0.42
N ALA A 92 -1.64 -4.12 0.32
CA ALA A 92 -2.85 -4.10 -0.50
C ALA A 92 -3.80 -2.96 -0.10
N LYS A 93 -3.97 -2.75 1.22
CA LYS A 93 -4.78 -1.67 1.76
C LYS A 93 -4.21 -0.29 1.43
N LEU A 94 -2.89 -0.12 1.50
CA LEU A 94 -2.20 1.11 1.10
C LEU A 94 -2.46 1.42 -0.38
N ILE A 95 -2.31 0.44 -1.26
CA ILE A 95 -2.54 0.56 -2.71
C ILE A 95 -3.98 1.02 -2.98
N ASN A 96 -4.95 0.34 -2.39
CA ASN A 96 -6.37 0.70 -2.53
C ASN A 96 -6.66 2.11 -2.02
N THR A 97 -5.97 2.54 -0.95
CA THR A 97 -6.12 3.90 -0.42
C THR A 97 -5.54 4.94 -1.38
N ILE A 98 -4.39 4.67 -2.00
CA ILE A 98 -3.80 5.55 -3.02
C ILE A 98 -4.74 5.69 -4.22
N LYS A 99 -5.33 4.58 -4.67
CA LYS A 99 -6.30 4.56 -5.79
C LYS A 99 -7.64 5.23 -5.48
N GLY A 100 -7.94 5.47 -4.21
CA GLY A 100 -9.30 5.83 -3.79
C GLY A 100 -10.30 4.67 -3.93
N GLU A 101 -9.82 3.46 -4.19
CA GLU A 101 -10.62 2.22 -4.27
C GLU A 101 -10.97 1.73 -2.84
N GLY A 102 -11.84 2.52 -2.22
CA GLY A 102 -12.39 2.33 -0.88
C GLY A 102 -13.40 3.43 -0.54
N GLN A 103 -13.86 4.17 -1.56
CA GLN A 103 -14.88 5.23 -1.53
C GLN A 103 -16.22 4.71 -2.05
#